data_AF-A0A183UZJ2-F1
#
_entry.id   AF-A0A183UZJ2-F1
#
_cell.length_a   1.000
_cell.length_b   1.000
_cell.length_c   1.000
_cell.angle_alpha   90.00
_cell.angle_beta   90.00
_cell.angle_gamma   90.00
#
_symmetry.space_group_name_H-M   'P 1'
#
loop_
_entity.id
_entity.type
_entity.pdbx_description
1 polymer ?
#
loop_
_entity_poly.entity_id
_entity_poly.type
_entity_poly.pdbx_seq_one_letter_code
_entity_poly.pdbx_strand_id
1 'polypeptide(L)'
;MNEFAIVVSSFVHPPPATQFRWFLECAIQAPILKDITDETLETCMRLSKRFRAQGLEMRCARYIQDNVNKKVPMVALCWLNWVLKHKFDRATYDACLPCVASASLTCLEQHRNMITEKLLADLLAAKLRTLYEQAVNVFQTIHSMDHFYVDVDRCPRCGRQREQSKVRVYASPCRKLLGCERCMKDYGCDIATKARRDLQAFYQCQHGLTALNDHTPDCQCQLPILANYLSKASSLENNPLASGLLS
;
A
#
# COMPACT_ATOMS: atom_id res chain seq x y z
N MET A 1 51.39 -18.32 -22.70
CA MET A 1 50.32 -17.32 -22.91
C MET A 1 49.07 -18.09 -23.25
N ASN A 2 48.02 -18.01 -22.45
CA ASN A 2 46.76 -18.71 -22.72
C ASN A 2 45.93 -17.85 -23.67
N GLU A 3 45.87 -18.24 -24.94
CA GLU A 3 44.92 -17.70 -25.91
C GLU A 3 43.53 -18.28 -25.62
N PHE A 4 42.58 -17.42 -25.27
CA PHE A 4 41.18 -17.78 -25.17
C PHE A 4 40.47 -17.33 -26.45
N ALA A 5 40.08 -18.27 -27.30
CA ALA A 5 39.21 -18.00 -28.44
C ALA A 5 37.75 -17.94 -27.96
N ILE A 6 37.21 -16.74 -27.80
CA ILE A 6 35.78 -16.55 -27.52
C ILE A 6 35.04 -16.61 -28.86
N VAL A 7 34.42 -17.75 -29.16
CA VAL A 7 33.53 -17.88 -30.32
C VAL A 7 32.19 -17.24 -29.97
N VAL A 8 31.97 -16.01 -30.42
CA VAL A 8 30.76 -15.23 -30.10
C VAL A 8 29.51 -15.72 -30.89
N SER A 9 29.73 -16.43 -32.01
CA SER A 9 28.67 -17.08 -32.80
C SER A 9 29.28 -18.02 -33.85
N SER A 10 28.70 -19.21 -34.06
CA SER A 10 29.03 -20.12 -35.17
C SER A 10 28.24 -19.85 -36.45
N PHE A 11 27.38 -18.83 -36.48
CA PHE A 11 26.58 -18.46 -37.66
C PHE A 11 27.38 -17.58 -38.63
N VAL A 12 27.47 -18.03 -39.89
CA VAL A 12 28.01 -17.24 -41.02
C VAL A 12 26.98 -16.18 -41.47
N HIS A 13 25.69 -16.52 -41.45
CA HIS A 13 24.57 -15.62 -41.75
C HIS A 13 23.45 -15.79 -40.70
N PRO A 14 23.56 -15.14 -39.53
CA PRO A 14 22.54 -15.24 -38.48
C PRO A 14 21.17 -14.73 -38.98
N PRO A 15 20.04 -15.33 -38.56
CA PRO A 15 18.71 -14.85 -38.94
C PRO A 15 18.48 -13.38 -38.50
N PRO A 16 17.65 -12.59 -39.22
CA PRO A 16 17.41 -11.18 -38.88
C PRO A 16 16.96 -10.94 -37.43
N ALA A 17 16.15 -11.84 -36.86
CA ALA A 17 15.74 -11.75 -35.45
C ALA A 17 16.92 -11.91 -34.47
N THR A 18 17.92 -12.74 -34.82
CA THR A 18 19.12 -12.95 -34.00
C THR A 18 20.05 -11.75 -34.10
N GLN A 19 20.24 -11.21 -35.32
CA GLN A 19 20.99 -9.98 -35.54
C GLN A 19 20.38 -8.82 -34.75
N PHE A 20 19.06 -8.66 -34.79
CA PHE A 20 18.36 -7.61 -34.05
C PHE A 20 18.44 -7.81 -32.54
N ARG A 21 18.34 -9.05 -32.04
CA ARG A 21 18.57 -9.36 -30.62
C ARG A 21 19.97 -8.93 -30.20
N TRP A 22 21.01 -9.32 -30.94
CA TRP A 22 22.38 -8.90 -30.64
C TRP A 22 22.55 -7.39 -30.74
N PHE A 23 21.92 -6.73 -31.71
CA PHE A 23 21.89 -5.28 -31.75
C PHE A 23 21.26 -4.69 -30.48
N LEU A 24 20.10 -5.17 -30.02
CA LEU A 24 19.49 -4.71 -28.78
C LEU A 24 20.36 -4.97 -27.54
N GLU A 25 21.09 -6.08 -27.53
CA GLU A 25 21.95 -6.49 -26.43
C GLU A 25 23.31 -5.75 -26.43
N CYS A 26 23.83 -5.38 -27.61
CA CYS A 26 25.15 -4.75 -27.77
C CYS A 26 25.09 -3.23 -27.98
N ALA A 27 24.13 -2.71 -28.75
CA ALA A 27 24.00 -1.28 -29.05
C ALA A 27 23.46 -0.50 -27.86
N ILE A 28 22.60 -1.13 -27.06
CA ILE A 28 22.20 -0.58 -25.78
C ILE A 28 23.28 -1.00 -24.77
N GLN A 29 24.43 -0.33 -24.79
CA GLN A 29 25.55 -0.66 -23.89
C GLN A 29 25.18 -0.47 -22.41
N ALA A 30 25.77 -1.31 -21.55
CA ALA A 30 25.82 -1.08 -20.11
C ALA A 30 26.90 -0.02 -19.84
N PRO A 31 26.53 1.26 -19.72
CA PRO A 31 25.91 1.73 -18.49
C PRO A 31 24.75 2.69 -18.77
N ILE A 32 24.06 3.08 -17.70
CA ILE A 32 23.07 4.15 -17.69
C ILE A 32 21.63 3.70 -18.05
N LEU A 33 20.83 3.59 -17.01
CA LEU A 33 19.36 3.65 -17.00
C LEU A 33 18.75 4.90 -17.70
N LYS A 34 19.50 5.67 -18.51
CA LYS A 34 19.04 6.96 -19.09
C LYS A 34 18.29 6.80 -20.40
N ASP A 35 18.41 5.67 -21.10
CA ASP A 35 17.73 5.49 -22.40
C ASP A 35 16.28 5.01 -22.27
N ILE A 36 15.93 4.39 -21.14
CA ILE A 36 14.54 4.02 -20.84
C ILE A 36 13.89 5.19 -20.10
N THR A 37 12.82 5.71 -20.68
CA THR A 37 11.97 6.74 -20.09
C THR A 37 10.54 6.20 -19.99
N ASP A 38 9.64 6.95 -19.36
CA ASP A 38 8.22 6.57 -19.29
C ASP A 38 7.61 6.39 -20.70
N GLU A 39 8.06 7.19 -21.67
CA GLU A 39 7.58 7.17 -23.06
C GLU A 39 8.10 5.96 -23.84
N THR A 40 9.34 5.55 -23.59
CA THR A 40 9.98 4.46 -24.33
C THR A 40 9.80 3.09 -23.66
N LEU A 41 9.47 3.05 -22.37
CA LEU A 41 9.38 1.82 -21.57
C LEU A 41 8.47 0.77 -22.21
N GLU A 42 7.24 1.10 -22.60
CA GLU A 42 6.30 0.11 -23.16
C GLU A 42 6.83 -0.49 -24.49
N THR A 43 7.51 0.33 -25.29
CA THR A 43 8.14 -0.12 -26.53
C THR A 43 9.33 -1.05 -26.23
N CYS A 44 10.23 -0.65 -25.32
CA CYS A 44 11.36 -1.47 -24.89
C CYS A 44 10.90 -2.81 -24.31
N MET A 45 9.87 -2.78 -23.48
CA MET A 45 9.18 -3.92 -22.92
C MET A 45 8.67 -4.86 -24.04
N ARG A 46 7.90 -4.36 -25.01
CA ARG A 46 7.41 -5.16 -26.16
C ARG A 46 8.55 -5.77 -26.97
N LEU A 47 9.58 -5.00 -27.27
CA LEU A 47 10.75 -5.46 -28.03
C LEU A 47 11.51 -6.54 -27.26
N SER A 48 11.68 -6.40 -25.94
CA SER A 48 12.37 -7.39 -25.11
C SER A 48 11.74 -8.78 -25.23
N LYS A 49 10.41 -8.87 -25.17
CA LYS A 49 9.68 -10.14 -25.30
C LYS A 49 9.63 -10.64 -26.73
N ARG A 50 9.39 -9.76 -27.71
CA ARG A 50 9.33 -10.14 -29.14
C ARG A 50 10.63 -10.77 -29.61
N PHE A 51 11.77 -10.23 -29.19
CA PHE A 51 13.10 -10.68 -29.62
C PHE A 51 13.82 -11.54 -28.59
N ARG A 52 13.17 -11.85 -27.46
CA ARG A 52 13.75 -12.60 -26.33
C ARG A 52 15.07 -11.99 -25.85
N ALA A 53 15.14 -10.65 -25.82
CA ALA A 53 16.32 -9.89 -25.40
C ALA A 53 16.31 -9.74 -23.87
N GLN A 54 16.90 -10.71 -23.17
CA GLN A 54 16.85 -10.79 -21.70
C GLN A 54 17.53 -9.60 -21.02
N GLY A 55 18.62 -9.08 -21.59
CA GLY A 55 19.28 -7.88 -21.07
C GLY A 55 18.38 -6.64 -21.09
N LEU A 56 17.56 -6.48 -22.14
CA LEU A 56 16.57 -5.39 -22.22
C LEU A 56 15.42 -5.60 -21.24
N GLU A 57 14.96 -6.84 -21.08
CA GLU A 57 13.93 -7.20 -20.10
C GLU A 57 14.36 -6.83 -18.67
N MET A 58 15.57 -7.23 -18.25
CA MET A 58 16.12 -6.91 -16.93
C MET A 58 16.24 -5.39 -16.69
N ARG A 59 16.57 -4.61 -17.73
CA ARG A 59 16.63 -3.15 -17.61
C ARG A 59 15.26 -2.51 -17.47
N CYS A 60 14.25 -3.00 -18.20
CA CYS A 60 12.87 -2.55 -18.04
C CYS A 60 12.36 -2.87 -16.62
N ALA A 61 12.63 -4.08 -16.13
CA ALA A 61 12.32 -4.50 -14.76
C ALA A 61 12.95 -3.55 -13.72
N ARG A 62 14.26 -3.28 -13.85
CA ARG A 62 14.97 -2.37 -12.94
C ARG A 62 14.43 -0.94 -13.01
N TYR A 63 14.15 -0.42 -14.21
CA TYR A 63 13.56 0.90 -14.38
C TYR A 63 12.22 1.01 -13.64
N ILE A 64 11.35 0.00 -13.76
CA ILE A 64 10.07 -0.05 -13.04
C ILE A 64 10.31 -0.02 -11.53
N GLN A 65 11.16 -0.91 -11.01
CA GLN A 65 11.45 -1.01 -9.58
C GLN A 65 11.98 0.32 -8.99
N ASP A 66 12.84 1.03 -9.72
CA ASP A 66 13.46 2.28 -9.27
C ASP A 66 12.52 3.51 -9.36
N ASN A 67 11.45 3.43 -10.16
CA ASN A 67 10.62 4.60 -10.48
C ASN A 67 9.14 4.49 -10.12
N VAL A 68 8.60 3.29 -9.93
CA VAL A 68 7.14 3.08 -9.76
C VAL A 68 6.56 3.85 -8.57
N ASN A 69 7.28 3.94 -7.46
CA ASN A 69 6.83 4.66 -6.26
C ASN A 69 6.71 6.18 -6.46
N LYS A 70 7.29 6.73 -7.54
CA LYS A 70 7.20 8.16 -7.91
C LYS A 70 6.06 8.43 -8.88
N LYS A 71 5.37 7.39 -9.35
CA LYS A 71 4.29 7.50 -10.34
C LYS A 71 2.94 7.61 -9.66
N VAL A 72 1.97 8.07 -10.43
CA VAL A 72 0.57 7.98 -10.04
C VAL A 72 0.08 6.53 -10.14
N PRO A 73 -0.88 6.11 -9.30
CA PRO A 73 -1.32 4.70 -9.23
C PRO A 73 -1.75 4.11 -10.57
N MET A 74 -2.35 4.92 -11.45
CA MET A 74 -2.78 4.47 -12.78
C MET A 74 -1.64 4.08 -13.70
N VAL A 75 -0.52 4.81 -13.64
CA VAL A 75 0.68 4.44 -14.41
C VAL A 75 1.26 3.14 -13.87
N ALA A 76 1.33 3.00 -12.54
CA ALA A 76 1.75 1.76 -11.90
C ALA A 76 0.83 0.58 -12.25
N LEU A 77 -0.48 0.80 -12.38
CA LEU A 77 -1.45 -0.22 -12.78
C LEU A 77 -1.23 -0.67 -14.23
N CYS A 78 -0.97 0.27 -15.15
CA CYS A 78 -0.58 -0.05 -16.51
C CYS A 78 0.70 -0.90 -16.54
N TRP A 79 1.72 -0.53 -15.76
CA TRP A 79 2.96 -1.28 -15.67
C TRP A 79 2.74 -2.68 -15.08
N LEU A 80 1.92 -2.80 -14.03
CA LEU A 80 1.55 -4.08 -13.41
C LEU A 80 0.80 -5.01 -14.37
N ASN A 81 -0.18 -4.50 -15.09
CA ASN A 81 -0.91 -5.26 -16.11
C ASN A 81 0.05 -5.79 -17.17
N TRP A 82 0.99 -4.95 -17.60
CA TRP A 82 1.99 -5.35 -18.59
C TRP A 82 2.94 -6.44 -18.05
N VAL A 83 3.42 -6.27 -16.82
CA VAL A 83 4.23 -7.28 -16.08
C VAL A 83 3.52 -8.63 -15.99
N LEU A 84 2.21 -8.63 -15.68
CA LEU A 84 1.37 -9.83 -15.64
C LEU A 84 1.24 -10.48 -17.02
N LYS A 85 0.85 -9.71 -18.03
CA LYS A 85 0.62 -10.19 -19.40
C LYS A 85 1.87 -10.82 -20.00
N HIS A 86 3.04 -10.26 -19.71
CA HIS A 86 4.31 -10.66 -20.29
C HIS A 86 5.19 -11.50 -19.37
N LYS A 87 4.69 -11.87 -18.18
CA LYS A 87 5.39 -12.72 -17.20
C LYS A 87 6.79 -12.20 -16.88
N PHE A 88 6.87 -10.94 -16.44
CA PHE A 88 8.09 -10.40 -15.84
C PHE A 88 8.35 -11.04 -14.48
N ASP A 89 9.55 -10.82 -13.93
CA ASP A 89 9.96 -11.40 -12.67
C ASP A 89 9.09 -10.93 -11.49
N ARG A 90 9.07 -11.75 -10.43
CA ARG A 90 8.24 -11.52 -9.25
C ARG A 90 8.60 -10.22 -8.52
N ALA A 91 9.88 -9.84 -8.49
CA ALA A 91 10.31 -8.63 -7.81
C ALA A 91 9.76 -7.37 -8.51
N THR A 92 9.72 -7.35 -9.84
CA THR A 92 9.07 -6.28 -10.62
C THR A 92 7.56 -6.24 -10.38
N TYR A 93 6.90 -7.41 -10.31
CA TYR A 93 5.48 -7.49 -9.96
C TYR A 93 5.21 -6.92 -8.56
N ASP A 94 5.93 -7.40 -7.54
CA ASP A 94 5.75 -6.98 -6.14
C ASP A 94 6.06 -5.49 -5.94
N ALA A 95 7.02 -4.92 -6.70
CA ALA A 95 7.35 -3.51 -6.64
C ALA A 95 6.20 -2.59 -7.08
N CYS A 96 5.35 -3.03 -8.04
CA CYS A 96 4.22 -2.23 -8.51
C CYS A 96 3.05 -2.21 -7.52
N LEU A 97 2.86 -3.28 -6.75
CA LEU A 97 1.65 -3.49 -5.93
C LEU A 97 1.36 -2.35 -4.94
N PRO A 98 2.34 -1.81 -4.17
CA PRO A 98 2.04 -0.78 -3.19
C PRO A 98 1.52 0.51 -3.84
N CYS A 99 2.08 0.90 -4.98
CA CYS A 99 1.67 2.09 -5.71
C CYS A 99 0.29 1.91 -6.36
N VAL A 100 -0.01 0.72 -6.87
CA VAL A 100 -1.37 0.39 -7.33
C VAL A 100 -2.36 0.41 -6.15
N ALA A 101 -1.96 -0.15 -5.01
CA ALA A 101 -2.76 -0.19 -3.81
C ALA A 101 -3.01 1.19 -3.19
N SER A 102 -2.31 2.26 -3.59
CA SER A 102 -2.63 3.61 -3.13
C SER A 102 -3.72 4.31 -3.97
N ALA A 103 -4.20 3.71 -5.06
CA ALA A 103 -5.39 4.19 -5.77
C ALA A 103 -6.63 4.18 -4.86
N SER A 104 -7.63 5.00 -5.15
CA SER A 104 -8.92 4.93 -4.46
C SER A 104 -9.64 3.60 -4.79
N LEU A 105 -10.57 3.18 -3.94
CA LEU A 105 -11.37 1.97 -4.19
C LEU A 105 -12.18 2.10 -5.47
N THR A 106 -12.80 3.27 -5.68
CA THR A 106 -13.54 3.54 -6.91
C THR A 106 -12.67 3.48 -8.15
N CYS A 107 -11.42 3.94 -8.06
CA CYS A 107 -10.47 3.87 -9.16
C CYS A 107 -10.09 2.42 -9.50
N LEU A 108 -9.86 1.58 -8.49
CA LEU A 108 -9.57 0.16 -8.68
C LEU A 108 -10.78 -0.59 -9.30
N GLU A 109 -11.99 -0.31 -8.83
CA GLU A 109 -13.22 -0.90 -9.37
C GLU A 109 -13.46 -0.50 -10.83
N GLN A 110 -13.26 0.78 -11.18
CA GLN A 110 -13.39 1.27 -12.55
C GLN A 110 -12.42 0.58 -13.53
N HIS A 111 -11.27 0.12 -13.04
CA HIS A 111 -10.22 -0.52 -13.84
C HIS A 111 -10.05 -2.01 -13.50
N ARG A 112 -11.08 -2.65 -12.97
CA ARG A 112 -11.09 -4.07 -12.57
C ARG A 112 -10.67 -5.01 -13.70
N ASN A 113 -10.94 -4.65 -14.95
CA ASN A 113 -10.54 -5.41 -16.14
C ASN A 113 -9.01 -5.49 -16.36
N MET A 114 -8.22 -4.64 -15.69
CA MET A 114 -6.75 -4.64 -15.79
C MET A 114 -6.06 -5.57 -14.79
N ILE A 115 -6.81 -6.10 -13.81
CA ILE A 115 -6.29 -6.93 -12.72
C ILE A 115 -7.13 -8.20 -12.58
N THR A 116 -6.57 -9.21 -11.91
CA THR A 116 -7.33 -10.43 -11.60
C THR A 116 -8.17 -10.21 -10.36
N GLU A 117 -9.26 -10.97 -10.22
CA GLU A 117 -10.11 -10.96 -9.01
C GLU A 117 -9.30 -11.22 -7.73
N LYS A 118 -8.36 -12.16 -7.81
CA LYS A 118 -7.48 -12.47 -6.70
C LYS A 118 -6.61 -11.29 -6.30
N LEU A 119 -5.97 -10.64 -7.29
CA LEU A 119 -5.15 -9.46 -7.04
C LEU A 119 -6.00 -8.31 -6.47
N LEU A 120 -7.21 -8.10 -6.98
CA LEU A 120 -8.13 -7.11 -6.42
C LEU A 120 -8.42 -7.42 -4.94
N ALA A 121 -8.73 -8.67 -4.61
CA ALA A 121 -8.95 -9.09 -3.22
C ALA A 121 -7.72 -8.84 -2.33
N ASP A 122 -6.51 -9.12 -2.83
CA ASP A 122 -5.27 -8.86 -2.09
C ASP A 122 -5.03 -7.36 -1.84
N LEU A 123 -5.29 -6.52 -2.85
CA LEU A 123 -5.19 -5.06 -2.75
C LEU A 123 -6.21 -4.52 -1.72
N LEU A 124 -7.46 -4.98 -1.78
CA LEU A 124 -8.51 -4.60 -0.83
C LEU A 124 -8.16 -5.05 0.59
N ALA A 125 -7.69 -6.28 0.76
CA ALA A 125 -7.31 -6.81 2.06
C ALA A 125 -6.10 -6.06 2.65
N ALA A 126 -5.12 -5.68 1.83
CA ALA A 126 -3.99 -4.85 2.26
C ALA A 126 -4.47 -3.47 2.73
N LYS A 127 -5.33 -2.79 1.95
CA LYS A 127 -5.92 -1.51 2.34
C LYS A 127 -6.69 -1.61 3.66
N LEU A 128 -7.56 -2.60 3.81
CA LEU A 128 -8.33 -2.80 5.04
C LEU A 128 -7.43 -3.04 6.25
N ARG A 129 -6.34 -3.81 6.11
CA ARG A 129 -5.37 -4.02 7.19
C ARG A 129 -4.62 -2.74 7.54
N THR A 130 -4.20 -1.96 6.55
CA THR A 130 -3.57 -0.65 6.76
C THR A 130 -4.51 0.30 7.51
N LEU A 131 -5.78 0.38 7.10
CA LEU A 131 -6.80 1.19 7.78
C LEU A 131 -7.03 0.72 9.21
N TYR A 132 -7.11 -0.59 9.43
CA TYR A 132 -7.25 -1.17 10.75
C TYR A 132 -6.06 -0.80 11.65
N GLU A 133 -4.83 -0.95 11.17
CA GLU A 133 -3.62 -0.58 11.93
C GLU A 133 -3.60 0.90 12.31
N GLN A 134 -4.03 1.78 11.39
CA GLN A 134 -4.10 3.22 11.64
C GLN A 134 -5.21 3.61 12.62
N ALA A 135 -6.34 2.90 12.61
CA ALA A 135 -7.51 3.26 13.40
C ALA A 135 -7.59 2.54 14.75
N VAL A 136 -7.02 1.34 14.88
CA VAL A 136 -7.19 0.48 16.07
C VAL A 136 -6.69 1.16 17.33
N ASN A 137 -5.54 1.83 17.28
CA ASN A 137 -4.99 2.55 18.42
C ASN A 137 -5.90 3.71 18.85
N VAL A 138 -6.50 4.42 17.89
CA VAL A 138 -7.45 5.50 18.17
C VAL A 138 -8.70 4.93 18.84
N PHE A 139 -9.28 3.85 18.30
CA PHE A 139 -10.45 3.20 18.89
C PHE A 139 -10.16 2.61 20.27
N GLN A 140 -9.02 1.95 20.47
CA GLN A 140 -8.58 1.44 21.77
C GLN A 140 -8.36 2.58 22.78
N THR A 141 -7.79 3.70 22.32
CA THR A 141 -7.61 4.89 23.17
C THR A 141 -8.97 5.49 23.54
N ILE A 142 -9.87 5.67 22.58
CA ILE A 142 -11.24 6.17 22.86
C ILE A 142 -11.95 5.23 23.84
N HIS A 143 -11.89 3.92 23.60
CA HIS A 143 -12.53 2.92 24.46
C HIS A 143 -11.93 2.93 25.88
N SER A 144 -10.61 2.95 26.01
CA SER A 144 -9.95 3.04 27.33
C SER A 144 -10.24 4.37 28.04
N MET A 145 -10.37 5.48 27.30
CA MET A 145 -10.77 6.77 27.85
C MET A 145 -12.25 6.81 28.28
N ASP A 146 -13.15 6.14 27.58
CA ASP A 146 -14.55 5.97 28.01
C ASP A 146 -14.64 5.18 29.34
N HIS A 147 -13.62 4.37 29.63
CA HIS A 147 -13.46 3.67 30.91
C HIS A 147 -12.52 4.39 31.90
N PHE A 148 -11.99 5.57 31.56
CA PHE A 148 -11.07 6.29 32.45
C PHE A 148 -11.85 7.01 33.54
N TYR A 149 -11.86 6.39 34.72
CA TYR A 149 -12.35 6.99 35.93
C TYR A 149 -11.27 6.97 37.02
N VAL A 150 -11.26 8.01 37.85
CA VAL A 150 -10.43 8.07 39.05
C VAL A 150 -11.31 8.33 40.26
N ASP A 151 -11.06 7.59 41.33
CA ASP A 151 -11.75 7.78 42.59
C ASP A 151 -10.97 8.82 43.42
N VAL A 152 -11.58 9.97 43.66
CA VAL A 152 -11.01 11.10 44.41
C VAL A 152 -11.89 11.47 45.58
N ASP A 153 -11.33 12.06 46.64
CA ASP A 153 -12.12 12.43 47.81
C ASP A 153 -13.15 13.52 47.45
N ARG A 154 -12.78 14.44 46.56
CA ARG A 154 -13.62 15.57 46.13
C ARG A 154 -13.65 15.70 44.61
N CYS A 155 -14.84 15.83 44.03
CA CYS A 155 -15.01 16.12 42.62
C CYS A 155 -14.40 17.50 42.30
N PRO A 156 -13.43 17.60 41.37
CA PRO A 156 -12.77 18.88 41.06
C PRO A 156 -13.69 19.88 40.34
N ARG A 157 -14.81 19.42 39.78
CA ARG A 157 -15.76 20.26 39.02
C ARG A 157 -16.88 20.85 39.88
N CYS A 158 -17.48 20.06 40.77
CA CYS A 158 -18.63 20.51 41.58
C CYS A 158 -18.37 20.48 43.09
N GLY A 159 -17.17 20.08 43.52
CA GLY A 159 -16.81 20.02 44.93
C GLY A 159 -17.49 18.90 45.73
N ARG A 160 -18.28 18.02 45.09
CA ARG A 160 -18.96 16.89 45.74
C ARG A 160 -17.98 15.98 46.46
N GLN A 161 -18.31 15.65 47.71
CA GLN A 161 -17.67 14.62 48.54
C GLN A 161 -18.72 13.55 48.88
N ARG A 162 -18.28 12.33 49.22
CA ARG A 162 -19.14 11.30 49.82
C ARG A 162 -18.59 11.02 51.22
N GLU A 163 -19.45 11.04 52.24
CA GLU A 163 -19.06 11.00 53.67
C GLU A 163 -18.25 9.76 54.07
N GLN A 164 -18.37 8.65 53.34
CA GLN A 164 -17.66 7.38 53.62
C GLN A 164 -17.07 6.72 52.37
N SER A 165 -17.00 7.41 51.23
CA SER A 165 -16.42 6.83 50.01
C SER A 165 -15.79 7.88 49.11
N LYS A 166 -14.91 7.44 48.22
CA LYS A 166 -14.37 8.29 47.17
C LYS A 166 -15.44 8.55 46.10
N VAL A 167 -15.35 9.72 45.48
CA VAL A 167 -16.18 10.12 44.35
C VAL A 167 -15.51 9.69 43.06
N ARG A 168 -16.20 8.85 42.29
CA ARG A 168 -15.77 8.49 40.94
C ARG A 168 -15.89 9.68 40.00
N VAL A 169 -14.79 10.04 39.38
CA VAL A 169 -14.68 11.14 38.43
C VAL A 169 -14.31 10.58 37.07
N TYR A 170 -15.07 10.97 36.06
CA TYR A 170 -14.93 10.55 34.67
C TYR A 170 -14.25 11.66 33.85
N ALA A 171 -13.48 11.27 32.85
CA ALA A 171 -12.97 12.17 31.83
C ALA A 171 -13.81 12.04 30.55
N SER A 172 -14.18 13.16 29.94
CA SER A 172 -14.78 13.23 28.59
C SER A 172 -13.77 13.83 27.64
N PRO A 173 -13.11 13.02 26.79
CA PRO A 173 -12.14 13.49 25.82
C PRO A 173 -12.80 14.42 24.78
N CYS A 174 -14.01 14.05 24.35
CA CYS A 174 -14.79 14.78 23.36
C CYS A 174 -15.01 16.25 23.75
N ARG A 175 -15.33 16.50 25.02
CA ARG A 175 -15.61 17.85 25.53
C ARG A 175 -14.45 18.48 26.29
N LYS A 176 -13.34 17.75 26.44
CA LYS A 176 -12.20 18.13 27.32
C LYS A 176 -12.69 18.45 28.74
N LEU A 177 -13.63 17.66 29.25
CA LEU A 177 -14.26 17.87 30.56
C LEU A 177 -13.89 16.75 31.52
N LEU A 178 -13.90 17.07 32.81
CA LEU A 178 -13.68 16.12 33.89
C LEU A 178 -14.71 16.39 35.00
N GLY A 179 -15.36 15.34 35.50
CA GLY A 179 -16.44 15.51 36.48
C GLY A 179 -17.00 14.19 37.00
N CYS A 180 -17.66 14.24 38.17
CA CYS A 180 -18.36 13.08 38.71
C CYS A 180 -19.61 12.74 37.89
N GLU A 181 -20.22 11.58 38.16
CA GLU A 181 -21.46 11.11 37.52
C GLU A 181 -22.53 12.21 37.39
N ARG A 182 -22.72 13.04 38.44
CA ARG A 182 -23.69 14.14 38.43
C ARG A 182 -23.28 15.28 37.49
N CYS A 183 -22.00 15.61 37.44
CA CYS A 183 -21.47 16.62 36.51
C CYS A 183 -21.56 16.16 35.06
N MET A 184 -21.56 14.85 34.83
CA MET A 184 -21.57 14.24 33.51
C MET A 184 -22.97 13.75 33.08
N LYS A 185 -23.98 13.83 33.96
CA LYS A 185 -25.33 13.30 33.74
C LYS A 185 -25.99 13.81 32.46
N ASP A 186 -25.80 15.09 32.15
CA ASP A 186 -26.37 15.74 30.96
C ASP A 186 -25.37 15.82 29.79
N TYR A 187 -24.15 15.32 30.00
CA TYR A 187 -23.06 15.33 29.03
C TYR A 187 -22.92 13.94 28.41
N GLY A 188 -23.69 13.67 27.36
CA GLY A 188 -23.51 12.49 26.51
C GLY A 188 -22.25 12.56 25.65
N CYS A 189 -21.88 11.44 25.03
CA CYS A 189 -20.78 11.40 24.07
C CYS A 189 -21.12 12.28 22.84
N ASP A 190 -20.28 13.28 22.53
CA ASP A 190 -20.50 14.13 21.35
C ASP A 190 -20.40 13.33 20.05
N ILE A 191 -19.62 12.24 20.02
CA ILE A 191 -19.57 11.33 18.88
C ILE A 191 -20.94 10.66 18.71
N ALA A 192 -21.54 10.13 19.77
CA ALA A 192 -22.88 9.53 19.72
C ALA A 192 -23.97 10.55 19.36
N THR A 193 -23.84 11.79 19.83
CA THR A 193 -24.80 12.87 19.55
C THR A 193 -24.65 13.41 18.12
N LYS A 194 -23.42 13.48 17.60
CA LYS A 194 -23.10 13.87 16.22
C LYS A 194 -23.09 12.70 15.25
N ALA A 195 -23.28 11.45 15.67
CA ALA A 195 -23.40 10.29 14.78
C ALA A 195 -24.60 10.39 13.82
N ARG A 196 -25.54 11.32 14.08
CA ARG A 196 -26.59 11.73 13.13
C ARG A 196 -26.10 12.67 12.02
N ARG A 197 -24.84 13.10 12.05
CA ARG A 197 -24.11 13.83 10.98
C ARG A 197 -23.00 12.91 10.48
N ASP A 198 -22.73 12.93 9.18
CA ASP A 198 -21.68 12.12 8.57
C ASP A 198 -20.30 12.51 9.12
N LEU A 199 -19.81 11.76 10.10
CA LEU A 199 -18.47 11.94 10.65
C LEU A 199 -17.46 11.30 9.68
N GLN A 200 -16.57 12.11 9.10
CA GLN A 200 -15.49 11.65 8.23
C GLN A 200 -14.20 11.48 9.04
N ALA A 201 -13.62 10.29 9.01
CA ALA A 201 -12.29 10.03 9.57
C ALA A 201 -11.20 10.52 8.59
N PHE A 202 -10.08 10.99 9.14
CA PHE A 202 -8.94 11.46 8.36
C PHE A 202 -7.65 10.82 8.86
N TYR A 203 -6.79 10.42 7.93
CA TYR A 203 -5.41 10.05 8.18
C TYR A 203 -4.53 11.30 8.09
N GLN A 204 -3.76 11.58 9.13
CA GLN A 204 -2.85 12.72 9.18
C GLN A 204 -1.43 12.27 8.86
N CYS A 205 -0.81 12.92 7.88
CA CYS A 205 0.61 12.77 7.56
C CYS A 205 1.26 14.13 7.28
N GLN A 206 2.56 14.15 7.00
CA GLN A 206 3.30 15.39 6.69
C GLN A 206 2.79 16.10 5.42
N HIS A 207 2.14 15.36 4.50
CA HIS A 207 1.55 15.92 3.28
C HIS A 207 0.14 16.50 3.47
N GLY A 208 -0.51 16.21 4.60
CA GLY A 208 -1.85 16.73 4.91
C GLY A 208 -2.78 15.74 5.60
N LEU A 209 -4.06 16.08 5.57
CA LEU A 209 -5.18 15.29 6.09
C LEU A 209 -5.89 14.59 4.93
N THR A 210 -5.78 13.26 4.86
CA THR A 210 -6.39 12.43 3.83
C THR A 210 -7.68 11.82 4.38
N ALA A 211 -8.81 12.04 3.70
CA ALA A 211 -10.07 11.43 4.13
C ALA A 211 -10.02 9.90 3.94
N LEU A 212 -10.45 9.17 4.96
CA LEU A 212 -10.60 7.71 4.89
C LEU A 212 -11.95 7.37 4.28
N ASN A 213 -12.00 7.28 2.95
CA ASN A 213 -13.19 6.89 2.19
C ASN A 213 -12.79 6.12 0.92
N ASP A 214 -13.78 5.73 0.12
CA ASP A 214 -13.63 4.96 -1.10
C ASP A 214 -13.17 5.77 -2.32
N HIS A 215 -13.25 7.10 -2.26
CA HIS A 215 -12.92 8.02 -3.36
C HIS A 215 -11.53 8.65 -3.26
N THR A 216 -10.94 8.66 -2.06
CA THR A 216 -9.66 9.33 -1.80
C THR A 216 -8.51 8.34 -1.98
N PRO A 217 -7.47 8.69 -2.77
CA PRO A 217 -6.26 7.87 -2.85
C PRO A 217 -5.44 7.95 -1.56
N ASP A 218 -4.72 6.88 -1.25
CA ASP A 218 -3.82 6.88 -0.10
C ASP A 218 -2.60 7.75 -0.36
N CYS A 219 -2.10 8.39 0.69
CA CYS A 219 -0.87 9.16 0.61
C CYS A 219 0.34 8.25 0.34
N GLN A 220 1.35 8.75 -0.38
CA GLN A 220 2.61 8.03 -0.62
C GLN A 220 3.33 7.58 0.67
N CYS A 221 3.09 8.26 1.80
CA CYS A 221 3.58 7.83 3.11
C CYS A 221 3.11 6.43 3.52
N GLN A 222 2.00 5.94 2.94
CA GLN A 222 1.43 4.64 3.29
C GLN A 222 1.99 3.49 2.44
N LEU A 223 2.76 3.77 1.37
CA LEU A 223 3.34 2.74 0.50
C LEU A 223 4.15 1.68 1.26
N PRO A 224 5.01 2.02 2.25
CA PRO A 224 5.76 1.00 2.99
C PRO A 224 4.85 0.07 3.80
N ILE A 225 3.75 0.58 4.36
CA ILE A 225 2.78 -0.21 5.13
C ILE A 225 2.03 -1.15 4.20
N LEU A 226 1.55 -0.63 3.07
CA LEU A 226 0.91 -1.43 2.02
C LEU A 226 1.84 -2.54 1.51
N ALA A 227 3.10 -2.23 1.25
CA ALA A 227 4.11 -3.20 0.81
C ALA A 227 4.32 -4.35 1.81
N ASN A 228 4.27 -4.05 3.12
CA ASN A 228 4.37 -5.06 4.16
C ASN A 228 3.19 -6.04 4.12
N TYR A 229 1.96 -5.54 3.95
CA TYR A 229 0.79 -6.41 3.87
C TYR A 229 0.70 -7.20 2.56
N LEU A 230 1.12 -6.60 1.45
CA LEU A 230 1.14 -7.25 0.15
C LEU A 230 2.22 -8.34 0.04
N SER A 231 3.40 -8.13 0.64
CA SER A 231 4.45 -9.16 0.71
C SER A 231 4.08 -10.34 1.65
N LYS A 232 3.25 -10.08 2.67
CA LYS A 232 2.69 -11.14 3.52
C LYS A 232 1.61 -11.96 2.80
N ALA A 233 0.78 -11.31 1.98
CA ALA A 233 -0.20 -12.01 1.16
C ALA A 233 0.48 -12.96 0.15
N SER A 234 1.58 -12.52 -0.47
CA SER A 234 2.35 -13.35 -1.41
C SER A 234 3.12 -14.49 -0.76
N SER A 235 3.62 -14.32 0.48
CA SER A 235 4.35 -15.37 1.19
C SER A 235 3.44 -16.49 1.73
N LEU A 236 2.17 -16.20 2.01
CA LEU A 236 1.16 -17.22 2.35
C LEU A 236 0.88 -18.18 1.18
N GLU A 237 1.14 -17.78 -0.07
CA GLU A 237 1.03 -18.65 -1.25
C GLU A 237 2.13 -19.72 -1.34
N ASN A 238 3.30 -19.45 -0.73
CA ASN A 238 4.47 -20.34 -0.77
C ASN A 238 4.52 -21.33 0.40
N ASN A 239 3.50 -21.34 1.26
CA ASN A 239 3.44 -22.21 2.42
C ASN A 239 2.31 -23.25 2.23
N PRO A 240 2.60 -24.48 1.75
CA PRO A 240 1.58 -25.50 1.46
C PRO A 240 0.85 -26.02 2.71
N LEU A 241 1.13 -25.48 3.90
CA LEU A 241 0.50 -25.82 5.18
C LEU A 241 -0.64 -24.86 5.57
N ALA A 242 -0.82 -23.72 4.90
CA ALA A 242 -1.85 -22.74 5.25
C ALA A 242 -3.23 -23.01 4.59
N SER A 243 -3.30 -23.91 3.61
CA SER A 243 -4.55 -24.30 2.93
C SER A 243 -5.42 -25.28 3.72
N GLY A 244 -4.98 -25.72 4.91
CA GLY A 244 -5.67 -26.72 5.73
C GLY A 244 -6.53 -26.18 6.90
N LEU A 245 -6.69 -24.86 7.05
CA LEU A 245 -7.41 -24.28 8.20
C LEU A 245 -8.68 -23.49 7.86
N LEU A 246 -9.19 -23.65 6.64
CA LEU A 246 -10.53 -23.18 6.26
C LEU A 246 -11.33 -24.34 5.64
N SER A 247 -11.74 -25.26 6.51
CA SER A 247 -12.82 -26.22 6.27
C SER A 247 -13.78 -26.15 7.44
#